data_AF-A0A1F4V824-F1
#
_entry.id   AF-A0A1F4V824-F1
#
_cell.length_a   1.000
_cell.length_b   1.000
_cell.length_c   1.000
_cell.angle_alpha   90.00
_cell.angle_beta   90.00
_cell.angle_gamma   90.00
#
_symmetry.space_group_name_H-M   'P 1'
#
loop_
_entity.id
_entity.type
_entity.pdbx_description
1 polymer ?
#
loop_
_entity_poly.entity_id
_entity_poly.type
_entity_poly.pdbx_seq_one_letter_code
_entity_poly.pdbx_strand_id
1 'polypeptide(L)'
;MTLEVVNKEIDQSGTATLEEKEGKLEVVVTLNKSGPRGPQPAHIHSGDCPGVGAVVYPLTSVEDGKSTTLLDTTMEKLQSQMPLAINVHKSADEIKTYTACGNLK
;
A
#
# COMPACT_ATOMS: atom_id res chain seq x y z
N MET A 1 8.21 -3.71 5.62
CA MET A 1 7.03 -4.03 6.44
C MET A 1 6.19 -5.11 5.76
N THR A 2 5.37 -5.86 6.50
CA THR A 2 4.42 -6.85 5.96
C THR A 2 3.07 -6.21 5.65
N LEU A 3 2.38 -6.72 4.64
CA LEU A 3 0.98 -6.45 4.35
C LEU A 3 0.20 -7.73 4.65
N GLU A 4 -0.62 -7.70 5.68
CA GLU A 4 -1.40 -8.85 6.13
C GLU A 4 -2.69 -9.00 5.31
N VAL A 5 -3.22 -10.23 5.27
CA VAL A 5 -4.49 -10.53 4.61
C VAL A 5 -5.64 -9.78 5.30
N VAL A 6 -6.36 -8.95 4.54
CA VAL A 6 -7.59 -8.30 5.02
C VAL A 6 -8.84 -9.05 4.55
N ASN A 7 -8.84 -9.48 3.28
CA ASN A 7 -9.92 -10.27 2.72
C ASN A 7 -9.48 -11.73 2.54
N LYS A 8 -10.08 -12.64 3.32
CA LYS A 8 -9.75 -14.08 3.32
C LYS A 8 -10.17 -14.83 2.05
N GLU A 9 -11.12 -14.31 1.29
CA GLU A 9 -11.53 -14.93 0.01
C GLU A 9 -10.50 -14.64 -1.08
N ILE A 10 -9.93 -13.43 -1.05
CA ILE A 10 -8.87 -13.02 -1.97
C ILE A 10 -7.53 -13.57 -1.49
N ASP A 11 -7.28 -13.59 -0.18
CA ASP A 11 -6.11 -14.20 0.46
C ASP A 11 -4.75 -13.66 -0.07
N GLN A 12 -4.70 -12.35 -0.27
CA GLN A 12 -3.47 -11.64 -0.63
C GLN A 12 -2.75 -11.13 0.61
N SER A 13 -1.46 -11.41 0.70
CA SER A 13 -0.51 -10.84 1.66
C SER A 13 0.73 -10.39 0.91
N GLY A 14 1.65 -9.69 1.58
CA GLY A 14 2.84 -9.22 0.90
C GLY A 14 3.80 -8.45 1.78
N THR A 15 4.66 -7.68 1.13
CA THR A 15 5.60 -6.76 1.76
C THR A 15 5.57 -5.42 1.05
N ALA A 16 5.92 -4.39 1.82
CA ALA A 16 6.28 -3.09 1.28
C ALA A 16 7.65 -2.67 1.81
N THR A 17 8.50 -2.15 0.92
CA THR A 17 9.78 -1.53 1.28
C THR A 17 9.73 -0.05 0.93
N LEU A 18 10.30 0.76 1.80
CA LEU A 18 10.39 2.21 1.63
C LEU A 18 11.87 2.57 1.72
N GLU A 19 12.41 3.21 0.69
CA GLU A 19 13.82 3.57 0.59
C GLU A 19 13.96 4.97 -0.02
N GLU A 20 14.74 5.84 0.61
CA GLU A 20 15.03 7.14 0.00
C GLU A 20 16.03 6.99 -1.15
N LYS A 21 15.68 7.56 -2.30
CA LYS A 21 16.54 7.64 -3.49
C LYS A 21 16.47 9.05 -4.05
N GLU A 22 17.62 9.71 -4.14
CA GLU A 22 17.75 11.04 -4.75
C GLU A 22 16.79 12.10 -4.17
N GLY A 23 16.56 12.06 -2.85
CA GLY A 23 15.65 12.99 -2.15
C GLY A 23 14.16 12.68 -2.31
N LYS A 24 13.82 11.55 -2.92
CA LYS A 24 12.46 11.01 -3.04
C LYS A 24 12.34 9.72 -2.25
N LEU A 25 11.10 9.30 -1.98
CA LEU A 25 10.83 8.04 -1.32
C LEU A 25 10.33 7.01 -2.34
N GLU A 26 11.13 5.99 -2.59
CA GLU A 26 10.71 4.82 -3.36
C GLU A 26 9.92 3.87 -2.47
N VAL A 27 8.70 3.55 -2.88
CA VAL A 27 7.82 2.58 -2.25
C VAL A 27 7.62 1.42 -3.21
N VAL A 28 8.10 0.23 -2.82
CA VAL A 28 7.92 -1.00 -3.58
C VAL A 28 6.96 -1.89 -2.82
N VAL A 29 5.89 -2.34 -3.49
CA VAL A 29 4.91 -3.29 -2.95
C VAL A 29 5.02 -4.59 -3.73
N THR A 30 5.11 -5.71 -3.01
CA THR A 30 5.06 -7.07 -3.59
C THR A 30 4.03 -7.90 -2.85
N LEU A 31 3.05 -8.42 -3.57
CA LEU A 31 2.04 -9.35 -3.08
C LEU A 31 2.40 -10.79 -3.47
N ASN A 32 1.92 -11.75 -2.67
CA ASN A 32 2.15 -13.18 -2.87
C ASN A 32 1.49 -13.75 -4.14
N LYS A 33 0.50 -13.04 -4.70
CA LYS A 33 -0.21 -13.43 -5.93
C LYS A 33 -0.88 -12.22 -6.59
N SER A 34 -1.16 -12.34 -7.89
CA SER A 34 -1.89 -11.31 -8.65
C SER A 34 -3.30 -11.08 -8.12
N GLY A 35 -3.80 -9.87 -8.33
CA GLY A 35 -5.17 -9.50 -7.99
C GLY A 35 -6.20 -10.24 -8.84
N PRO A 36 -7.44 -10.39 -8.35
CA PRO A 36 -8.49 -11.11 -9.06
C PRO A 36 -9.04 -10.33 -10.27
N ARG A 37 -8.84 -9.01 -10.35
CA ARG A 37 -9.46 -8.12 -11.34
C ARG A 37 -8.55 -6.95 -11.75
N GLY A 38 -7.53 -7.25 -12.55
CA GLY A 38 -6.67 -6.23 -13.14
C GLY A 38 -5.87 -5.42 -12.11
N PRO A 39 -5.46 -4.18 -12.47
CA PRO A 39 -4.68 -3.31 -11.59
C PRO A 39 -5.40 -3.01 -10.28
N GLN A 40 -4.66 -3.12 -9.17
CA GLN A 40 -5.17 -2.93 -7.82
C GLN A 40 -4.68 -1.58 -7.28
N PRO A 41 -5.55 -0.58 -7.08
CA PRO A 41 -5.15 0.68 -6.47
C PRO A 41 -4.48 0.46 -5.11
N ALA A 42 -3.44 1.23 -4.83
CA ALA A 42 -2.72 1.19 -3.55
C ALA A 42 -2.44 2.60 -3.07
N HIS A 43 -2.46 2.79 -1.76
CA HIS A 43 -2.27 4.11 -1.15
C HIS A 43 -1.57 3.99 0.20
N ILE A 44 -0.88 5.06 0.60
CA ILE A 44 -0.55 5.31 2.00
C ILE A 44 -1.71 6.13 2.59
N HIS A 45 -2.30 5.64 3.67
CA HIS A 45 -3.38 6.28 4.41
C HIS A 45 -2.94 6.67 5.81
N SER A 46 -3.68 7.59 6.43
CA SER A 46 -3.57 7.87 7.86
C SER A 46 -4.18 6.77 8.72
N GLY A 47 -3.68 6.61 9.95
CA GLY A 47 -4.16 5.59 10.88
C GLY A 47 -3.56 4.20 10.64
N ASP A 48 -4.28 3.19 11.10
CA ASP A 48 -3.85 1.79 11.15
C ASP A 48 -4.80 0.86 10.37
N CYS A 49 -4.30 -0.32 10.01
CA CYS A 49 -5.08 -1.42 9.49
C CYS A 49 -5.78 -2.24 10.60
N PRO A 50 -6.91 -2.91 10.28
CA PRO A 50 -7.77 -2.69 9.12
C PRO A 50 -8.67 -1.45 9.33
N GLY A 51 -9.06 -0.78 8.26
CA GLY A 51 -9.96 0.39 8.35
C GLY A 51 -9.24 1.74 8.40
N VAL A 52 -8.23 1.89 7.54
CA VAL A 52 -7.43 3.11 7.37
C VAL A 52 -8.27 4.38 7.12
N GLY A 53 -7.70 5.53 7.46
CA GLY A 53 -8.29 6.86 7.32
C GLY A 53 -8.16 7.46 5.92
N ALA A 54 -7.90 8.77 5.84
CA ALA A 54 -7.78 9.48 4.57
C ALA A 54 -6.52 9.07 3.80
N VAL A 55 -6.58 9.13 2.48
CA VAL A 55 -5.40 8.97 1.62
C VAL A 55 -4.42 10.11 1.90
N VAL A 56 -3.16 9.75 2.17
CA VAL A 56 -2.05 10.70 2.35
C VAL A 56 -1.20 10.75 1.08
N TYR A 57 -0.83 9.59 0.52
CA TYR A 57 -0.10 9.50 -0.74
C TYR A 57 -0.71 8.45 -1.67
N PRO A 58 -0.96 8.78 -2.95
CA PRO A 58 -1.27 7.78 -3.94
C PRO A 58 -0.04 6.96 -4.31
N LEU A 59 -0.21 5.66 -4.53
CA LEU A 59 0.81 4.78 -5.09
C LEU A 59 0.38 4.34 -6.49
N THR A 60 1.35 3.94 -7.30
CA THR A 60 1.10 3.20 -8.54
C THR A 60 0.30 1.95 -8.20
N SER A 61 -0.73 1.65 -8.98
CA SER A 61 -1.51 0.41 -8.81
C SER A 61 -0.62 -0.82 -8.87
N VAL A 62 -0.95 -1.82 -8.05
CA VAL A 62 -0.31 -3.13 -8.07
C VAL A 62 -0.82 -3.91 -9.27
N GLU A 63 0.09 -4.26 -10.18
CA GLU A 63 -0.17 -5.09 -11.36
C GLU A 63 0.68 -6.37 -11.26
N ASP A 64 0.08 -7.52 -11.52
CA ASP A 64 0.71 -8.84 -11.37
C ASP A 64 1.43 -9.03 -10.02
N GLY A 65 0.83 -8.47 -8.97
CA GLY A 65 1.34 -8.55 -7.60
C GLY A 65 2.52 -7.61 -7.30
N LYS A 66 2.86 -6.66 -8.18
CA LYS A 66 3.97 -5.73 -7.95
C LYS A 66 3.60 -4.27 -8.24
N SER A 67 4.21 -3.36 -7.51
CA SER A 67 4.17 -1.91 -7.77
C SER A 67 5.46 -1.25 -7.30
N THR A 68 5.89 -0.22 -8.03
CA THR A 68 6.93 0.71 -7.61
C THR A 68 6.41 2.14 -7.79
N THR A 69 6.59 2.97 -6.77
CA THR A 69 6.20 4.39 -6.77
C THR A 69 7.35 5.24 -6.26
N LEU A 70 7.65 6.35 -6.92
CA LEU A 70 8.54 7.39 -6.41
C LEU A 70 7.71 8.57 -5.90
N LEU A 71 7.67 8.76 -4.59
CA LEU A 71 6.97 9.87 -3.94
C LEU A 71 7.89 11.07 -3.75
N ASP A 72 7.36 12.27 -3.97
CA ASP A 72 8.05 13.53 -3.70
C ASP A 72 7.97 13.89 -2.20
N THR A 73 8.57 13.05 -1.37
CA THR A 73 8.64 13.18 0.09
C THR A 73 9.86 12.42 0.62
N THR A 74 10.17 12.62 1.90
CA THR A 74 11.23 11.91 2.64
C THR A 74 10.64 10.96 3.69
N MET A 75 11.45 10.02 4.16
CA MET A 75 11.15 9.17 5.32
C MET A 75 10.92 9.99 6.58
N GLU A 76 11.70 11.06 6.81
CA GLU A 76 11.49 11.95 7.97
C GLU A 76 10.09 12.57 7.95
N LYS A 77 9.67 13.09 6.80
CA LYS A 77 8.33 13.67 6.65
C LYS A 77 7.23 12.62 6.80
N LEU A 78 7.46 11.42 6.26
CA LEU A 78 6.55 10.29 6.43
C LEU A 78 6.38 9.91 7.91
N GLN A 79 7.48 9.83 8.66
CA GLN A 79 7.47 9.52 10.09
C GLN A 79 6.76 10.60 10.92
N SER A 80 6.87 11.88 10.54
CA SER A 80 6.17 12.98 11.21
C SER A 80 4.64 12.91 11.08
N GLN A 81 4.13 12.12 10.13
CA GLN A 81 2.71 11.95 9.83
C GLN A 81 2.11 10.67 10.41
N MET A 82 2.91 9.88 11.15
CA MET A 82 2.43 8.66 11.79
C MET A 82 1.27 8.94 12.77
N PRO A 83 0.31 8.01 12.92
CA PRO A 83 0.28 6.67 12.32
C PRO A 83 -0.11 6.67 10.83
N LEU A 84 0.55 5.80 10.06
CA LEU A 84 0.29 5.57 8.64
C LEU A 84 0.23 4.07 8.33
N ALA A 85 -0.50 3.73 7.26
CA ALA A 85 -0.62 2.37 6.76
C ALA A 85 -0.63 2.32 5.23
N ILE A 86 -0.08 1.26 4.64
CA ILE A 86 -0.26 0.94 3.22
C ILE A 86 -1.45 0.00 3.07
N ASN A 87 -2.38 0.37 2.20
CA ASN A 87 -3.54 -0.43 1.85
C ASN A 87 -3.56 -0.73 0.34
N VAL A 88 -4.02 -1.94 -0.01
CA VAL A 88 -4.28 -2.35 -1.41
C VAL A 88 -5.76 -2.69 -1.57
N HIS A 89 -6.38 -2.11 -2.60
CA HIS A 89 -7.78 -2.32 -2.95
C HIS A 89 -7.95 -3.47 -3.96
N LYS A 90 -9.17 -4.01 -4.07
CA LYS A 90 -9.45 -5.13 -4.99
C LYS A 90 -9.35 -4.72 -6.46
N SER A 91 -9.94 -3.58 -6.81
CA SER A 91 -9.93 -2.98 -8.15
C SER A 91 -10.49 -1.54 -8.06
N ALA A 92 -10.45 -0.80 -9.17
CA ALA A 92 -11.10 0.51 -9.26
C ALA A 92 -12.63 0.45 -9.05
N ASP A 93 -13.29 -0.56 -9.61
CA ASP A 93 -14.75 -0.75 -9.49
C ASP A 93 -15.16 -1.18 -8.08
N GLU A 94 -14.27 -1.90 -7.39
CA GLU A 94 -14.50 -2.42 -6.02
C GLU A 94 -13.56 -1.74 -5.02
N ILE A 95 -13.41 -0.41 -5.13
CA ILE A 95 -12.45 0.37 -4.34
C ILE A 95 -12.68 0.28 -2.82
N LYS A 96 -13.89 -0.05 -2.37
CA LYS A 96 -14.18 -0.23 -0.92
C LYS A 96 -13.73 -1.59 -0.38
N THR A 97 -13.29 -2.51 -1.23
CA THR A 97 -12.85 -3.84 -0.85
C THR A 97 -11.33 -3.87 -0.75
N TYR A 98 -10.81 -4.09 0.45
CA TYR A 98 -9.37 -4.16 0.70
C TYR A 98 -8.88 -5.61 0.60
N THR A 99 -7.70 -5.81 0.01
CA THR A 99 -7.12 -7.15 -0.14
C THR A 99 -6.02 -7.40 0.89
N ALA A 100 -5.07 -6.47 1.01
CA ALA A 100 -3.94 -6.51 1.92
C ALA A 100 -3.71 -5.15 2.58
N CYS A 101 -3.17 -5.14 3.80
CA CYS A 101 -2.90 -3.91 4.54
C CYS A 101 -1.79 -4.12 5.57
N GLY A 102 -0.93 -3.13 5.78
CA GLY A 102 0.04 -3.14 6.87
C GLY A 102 0.32 -1.75 7.42
N ASN A 103 0.62 -1.69 8.72
CA ASN A 103 0.98 -0.45 9.40
C ASN A 103 2.47 -0.16 9.18
N LEU A 104 2.79 1.10 8.92
CA LEU A 104 4.18 1.55 8.96
C LEU A 104 4.59 1.69 10.43
N LYS A 105 5.80 1.26 10.76
CA LYS A 105 6.38 1.30 12.11
C LYS A 105 7.78 1.89 12.04
#